data_AF-A0A530LBH8-F1
#
_entry.id   AF-A0A530LBH8-F1
#
_cell.length_a   1.000
_cell.length_b   1.000
_cell.length_c   1.000
_cell.angle_alpha   90.00
_cell.angle_beta   90.00
_cell.angle_gamma   90.00
#
_symmetry.space_group_name_H-M   'P 1'
#
loop_
_entity.id
_entity.type
_entity.pdbx_description
1 polymer ?
#
loop_
_entity_poly.entity_id
_entity_poly.type
_entity_poly.pdbx_seq_one_letter_code
_entity_poly.pdbx_strand_id
1 'polypeptide(L)'
;MLRGAFLVVVATLTASALVGAPQPAGLATSRTDLTPKDLARVIAITRPTSDFSKPEQFELMQGGAGTSKKDVNKDAFSQSSANISFEEEGTFKLGNAIFRKNWVSSPSSTQASDGLGPLFNERACQNCHLKDGRGHPPEGDSGTTSMFLRLAREASTEEEKAALADHKVLSFPDPVYGTQLQELAVPGLQGEGRMDVDYQ
;
A
#
# COMPACT_ATOMS: atom_id res chain seq x y z
N MET A 1 -18.79 29.89 68.56
CA MET A 1 -18.52 28.50 68.98
C MET A 1 -19.62 27.68 68.32
N LEU A 2 -19.45 26.78 67.35
CA LEU A 2 -18.36 25.88 66.97
C LEU A 2 -18.47 25.69 65.43
N ARG A 3 -17.37 25.82 64.69
CA ARG A 3 -17.32 25.60 63.23
C ARG A 3 -17.24 24.08 62.97
N GLY A 4 -18.26 23.50 62.33
CA GLY A 4 -18.22 22.11 61.85
C GLY A 4 -17.74 22.07 60.41
N ALA A 5 -16.48 21.66 60.19
CA ALA A 5 -15.94 21.42 58.86
C ALA A 5 -16.38 20.02 58.39
N PHE A 6 -17.17 19.96 57.31
CA PHE A 6 -17.45 18.71 56.60
C PHE A 6 -16.26 18.43 55.67
N LEU A 7 -15.43 17.44 56.03
CA LEU A 7 -14.42 16.89 55.13
C LEU A 7 -15.13 15.97 54.12
N VAL A 8 -15.24 16.41 52.87
CA VAL A 8 -15.60 15.53 51.75
C VAL A 8 -14.32 14.83 51.30
N VAL A 9 -14.16 13.56 51.67
CA VAL A 9 -13.12 12.70 51.12
C VAL A 9 -13.58 12.24 49.74
N VAL A 10 -13.08 12.88 48.69
CA VAL A 10 -13.22 12.38 47.32
C VAL A 10 -12.22 11.24 47.15
N ALA A 11 -12.70 10.00 47.30
CA ALA A 11 -11.93 8.83 46.95
C ALA A 11 -11.86 8.75 45.41
N THR A 12 -10.77 9.24 44.83
CA THR A 12 -10.45 9.01 43.42
C THR A 12 -10.12 7.53 43.23
N LEU A 13 -11.08 6.74 42.74
CA LEU A 13 -10.80 5.41 42.19
C LEU A 13 -9.94 5.60 40.94
N THR A 14 -8.63 5.41 41.08
CA THR A 14 -7.76 5.17 39.93
C THR A 14 -8.07 3.78 39.40
N ALA A 15 -8.99 3.70 38.43
CA ALA A 15 -9.16 2.49 37.63
C ALA A 15 -7.88 2.31 36.80
N SER A 16 -6.99 1.43 37.25
CA SER A 16 -5.88 0.95 36.44
C SER A 16 -6.47 0.23 35.23
N ALA A 17 -6.50 0.91 34.08
CA ALA A 17 -6.82 0.28 32.82
C ALA A 17 -5.72 -0.74 32.51
N LEU A 18 -5.98 -2.01 32.83
CA LEU A 18 -5.25 -3.13 32.25
C LEU A 18 -5.57 -3.13 30.76
N VAL A 19 -4.73 -2.47 29.97
CA VAL A 19 -4.71 -2.61 28.50
C VAL A 19 -4.12 -3.98 28.19
N GLY A 20 -4.90 -5.04 28.45
CA GLY A 20 -4.69 -6.33 27.82
C GLY A 20 -5.40 -6.29 26.47
N ALA A 21 -4.65 -6.11 25.39
CA ALA A 21 -5.23 -6.22 24.05
C ALA A 21 -5.86 -7.63 23.89
N PRO A 22 -7.12 -7.76 23.46
CA PRO A 22 -7.66 -9.06 23.09
C PRO A 22 -6.89 -9.51 21.84
N GLN A 23 -6.04 -10.53 21.98
CA GLN A 23 -5.33 -11.11 20.86
C GLN A 23 -6.36 -11.68 19.86
N PRO A 24 -6.29 -11.31 18.57
CA PRO A 24 -7.21 -11.87 17.58
C PRO A 24 -6.99 -13.38 17.49
N ALA A 25 -8.08 -14.14 17.60
CA ALA A 25 -8.05 -15.60 17.53
C ALA A 25 -7.48 -16.05 16.17
N GLY A 26 -6.55 -17.02 16.20
CA GLY A 26 -6.01 -17.64 14.99
C GLY A 26 -4.64 -17.12 14.51
N LEU A 27 -4.06 -16.10 15.15
CA LEU A 27 -2.67 -15.74 14.90
C LEU A 27 -1.72 -16.62 15.72
N ALA A 28 -0.66 -17.12 15.09
CA ALA A 28 0.37 -17.89 15.77
C ALA A 28 1.07 -17.01 16.82
N THR A 29 1.02 -17.44 18.09
CA THR A 29 1.65 -16.75 19.23
C THR A 29 3.10 -17.18 19.46
N SER A 30 3.58 -18.19 18.72
CA SER A 30 4.93 -18.73 18.81
C SER A 30 5.51 -19.08 17.45
N ARG A 31 6.81 -18.82 17.27
CA ARG A 31 7.59 -19.19 16.08
C ARG A 31 8.22 -20.57 16.27
N THR A 32 7.76 -21.56 15.52
CA THR A 32 8.26 -22.95 15.59
C THR A 32 9.49 -23.22 14.71
N ASP A 33 9.86 -22.25 13.88
CA ASP A 33 10.98 -22.31 12.95
C ASP A 33 12.32 -21.86 13.56
N LEU A 34 12.32 -21.40 14.82
CA LEU A 34 13.51 -20.84 15.47
C LEU A 34 14.20 -21.85 16.38
N THR A 35 15.53 -21.77 16.46
CA THR A 35 16.30 -22.48 17.49
C THR A 35 15.92 -21.95 18.88
N PRO A 36 16.10 -22.74 19.97
CA PRO A 36 15.82 -22.27 21.34
C PRO A 36 16.58 -20.97 21.69
N LYS A 37 17.82 -20.84 21.19
CA LYS A 37 18.65 -19.65 21.37
C LYS A 37 18.04 -18.43 20.66
N ASP A 38 17.61 -18.59 19.42
CA ASP A 38 17.01 -17.49 18.65
C ASP A 38 15.64 -17.10 19.19
N LEU A 39 14.84 -18.07 19.61
CA LEU A 39 13.55 -17.82 20.26
C LEU A 39 13.72 -16.97 21.53
N ALA A 40 14.67 -17.33 22.40
CA ALA A 40 14.97 -16.55 23.59
C ALA A 40 15.41 -15.12 23.27
N ARG A 41 16.22 -14.95 22.21
CA ARG A 41 16.65 -13.63 21.72
C ARG A 41 15.48 -12.81 21.19
N VAL A 42 14.59 -13.38 20.38
CA VAL A 42 13.41 -12.70 19.85
C VAL A 42 12.49 -12.24 20.98
N ILE A 43 12.15 -13.14 21.92
CA ILE A 43 11.30 -12.82 23.07
C ILE A 43 11.88 -11.66 23.91
N ALA A 44 13.21 -11.62 24.07
CA ALA A 44 13.86 -10.55 24.81
C ALA A 44 13.77 -9.19 24.09
N ILE A 45 13.92 -9.16 22.76
CA ILE A 45 13.94 -7.93 21.95
C ILE A 45 12.53 -7.42 21.68
N THR A 46 11.52 -8.30 21.52
CA THR A 46 10.13 -7.90 21.21
C THR A 46 9.27 -7.68 22.46
N ARG A 47 9.88 -7.69 23.65
CA ARG A 47 9.15 -7.40 24.89
C ARG A 47 8.69 -5.93 24.88
N PRO A 48 7.40 -5.65 25.16
CA PRO A 48 6.93 -4.28 25.25
C PRO A 48 7.73 -3.47 26.28
N THR A 49 8.06 -2.23 25.93
CA THR A 49 8.78 -1.36 26.86
C THR A 49 7.93 -0.99 28.07
N SER A 50 8.62 -0.75 29.18
CA SER A 50 8.02 -0.20 30.41
C SER A 50 8.68 1.12 30.81
N ASP A 51 9.70 1.56 30.07
CA ASP A 51 10.46 2.78 30.31
C ASP A 51 10.53 3.59 29.01
N PHE A 52 9.70 4.62 28.91
CA PHE A 52 9.65 5.52 27.77
C PHE A 52 10.53 6.77 27.94
N SER A 53 11.41 6.80 28.96
CA SER A 53 12.31 7.94 29.20
C SER A 53 13.49 8.00 28.23
N LYS A 54 13.74 6.91 27.50
CA LYS A 54 14.83 6.78 26.53
C LYS A 54 14.42 5.87 25.37
N PRO A 55 15.06 6.02 24.20
CA PRO A 55 14.85 5.11 23.09
C PRO A 55 15.24 3.67 23.43
N GLU A 56 14.50 2.70 22.89
CA GLU A 56 14.86 1.30 23.02
C GLU A 56 16.00 0.91 22.06
N GLN A 57 16.73 -0.13 22.43
CA GLN A 57 17.70 -0.72 21.51
C GLN A 57 16.96 -1.18 20.26
N PHE A 58 17.45 -0.74 19.08
CA PHE A 58 16.85 -1.03 17.78
C PHE A 58 15.47 -0.40 17.52
N GLU A 59 15.07 0.65 18.26
CA GLU A 59 13.80 1.36 18.02
C GLU A 59 13.67 1.90 16.59
N LEU A 60 14.77 2.32 15.96
CA LEU A 60 14.75 2.76 14.56
C LEU A 60 14.76 1.59 13.55
N MET A 61 14.82 0.35 14.02
CA MET A 61 14.92 -0.87 13.20
C MET A 61 13.63 -1.69 13.26
N GLN A 62 12.49 -1.05 13.04
CA GLN A 62 11.15 -1.66 13.11
C GLN A 62 10.95 -2.83 12.13
N GLY A 63 11.74 -2.88 11.04
CA GLY A 63 11.79 -4.02 10.10
C GLY A 63 12.84 -5.07 10.46
N GLY A 64 13.45 -5.00 11.65
CA GLY A 64 14.59 -5.83 12.05
C GLY A 64 15.75 -5.70 11.08
N ALA A 65 16.34 -6.84 10.69
CA ALA A 65 17.42 -6.89 9.70
C ALA A 65 17.03 -6.40 8.30
N GLY A 66 15.72 -6.34 8.00
CA GLY A 66 15.20 -5.78 6.75
C GLY A 66 15.04 -4.25 6.78
N THR A 67 15.34 -3.59 7.90
CA THR A 67 15.28 -2.12 7.96
C THR A 67 16.34 -1.52 7.03
N SER A 68 15.90 -0.73 6.06
CA SER A 68 16.82 0.00 5.17
C SER A 68 17.59 1.05 5.97
N LYS A 69 18.92 1.04 5.80
CA LYS A 69 19.84 2.06 6.33
C LYS A 69 20.40 2.97 5.23
N LYS A 70 19.86 2.84 4.02
CA LYS A 70 20.25 3.66 2.86
C LYS A 70 19.64 5.05 3.00
N ASP A 71 20.18 6.01 2.24
CA ASP A 71 19.69 7.39 2.26
C ASP A 71 18.21 7.48 1.91
N VAL A 72 17.48 8.31 2.65
CA VAL A 72 16.08 8.61 2.37
C VAL A 72 16.03 9.60 1.20
N ASN A 73 15.81 9.08 0.00
CA ASN A 73 15.73 9.88 -1.22
C ASN A 73 14.71 9.28 -2.20
N LYS A 74 14.66 9.84 -3.40
CA LYS A 74 13.76 9.43 -4.49
C LYS A 74 13.85 7.94 -4.87
N ASP A 75 14.95 7.27 -4.56
CA ASP A 75 15.22 5.87 -4.90
C ASP A 75 15.05 4.94 -3.69
N ALA A 76 14.44 5.42 -2.59
CA ALA A 76 14.30 4.66 -1.34
C ALA A 76 13.54 3.32 -1.51
N PHE A 77 12.57 3.27 -2.42
CA PHE A 77 11.80 2.06 -2.72
C PHE A 77 12.42 1.18 -3.82
N SER A 78 13.45 1.67 -4.51
CA SER A 78 14.12 0.95 -5.60
C SER A 78 15.24 0.03 -5.12
N GLN A 79 15.39 -0.12 -3.81
CA GLN A 79 16.50 -0.82 -3.18
C GLN A 79 16.09 -2.22 -2.74
N SER A 80 16.92 -3.22 -3.05
CA SER A 80 16.80 -4.53 -2.42
C SER A 80 17.04 -4.42 -0.91
N SER A 81 16.35 -5.27 -0.15
CA SER A 81 16.57 -5.41 1.29
C SER A 81 17.98 -5.95 1.56
N ALA A 82 18.62 -5.51 2.63
CA ALA A 82 20.01 -5.87 2.93
C ALA A 82 20.17 -7.30 3.48
N ASN A 83 19.07 -7.96 3.87
CA ASN A 83 19.06 -9.27 4.52
C ASN A 83 18.64 -10.42 3.59
N ILE A 84 18.75 -10.24 2.27
CA ILE A 84 18.46 -11.27 1.26
C ILE A 84 19.76 -11.92 0.75
N SER A 85 19.66 -13.13 0.21
CA SER A 85 20.76 -13.82 -0.45
C SER A 85 21.13 -13.17 -1.80
N PHE A 86 22.28 -13.54 -2.35
CA PHE A 86 22.71 -13.06 -3.67
C PHE A 86 21.74 -13.51 -4.78
N GLU A 87 21.25 -14.75 -4.69
CA GLU A 87 20.26 -15.30 -5.62
C GLU A 87 18.92 -14.53 -5.54
N GLU A 88 18.46 -14.23 -4.32
CA GLU A 88 17.25 -13.44 -4.09
C GLU A 88 17.42 -12.00 -4.62
N GLU A 89 18.62 -11.42 -4.50
CA GLU A 89 18.93 -10.12 -5.11
C GLU A 89 18.84 -10.19 -6.64
N GLY A 90 19.28 -11.29 -7.25
CA GLY A 90 19.10 -11.58 -8.68
C GLY A 90 17.63 -11.58 -9.08
N THR A 91 16.78 -12.27 -8.31
CA THR A 91 15.33 -12.29 -8.51
C THR A 91 14.71 -10.89 -8.37
N PHE A 92 15.11 -10.13 -7.35
CA PHE A 92 14.67 -8.75 -7.16
C PHE A 92 15.00 -7.88 -8.38
N LYS A 93 16.25 -7.96 -8.87
CA LYS A 93 16.70 -7.17 -10.04
C LYS A 93 15.95 -7.56 -11.31
N LEU A 94 15.68 -8.84 -11.53
CA LEU A 94 14.86 -9.30 -12.65
C LEU A 94 13.43 -8.77 -12.57
N GLY A 95 12.80 -8.83 -11.39
CA GLY A 95 11.48 -8.27 -11.14
C GLY A 95 11.44 -6.77 -11.41
N ASN A 96 12.42 -6.02 -10.90
CA ASN A 96 12.57 -4.59 -11.19
C ASN A 96 12.75 -4.34 -12.70
N ALA A 97 13.55 -5.14 -13.40
CA ALA A 97 13.71 -4.99 -14.85
C ALA A 97 12.39 -5.16 -15.61
N ILE A 98 11.51 -6.07 -15.18
CA ILE A 98 10.16 -6.23 -15.75
C ILE A 98 9.25 -5.06 -15.37
N PHE A 99 9.29 -4.60 -14.12
CA PHE A 99 8.48 -3.48 -13.63
C PHE A 99 8.71 -2.17 -14.41
N ARG A 100 9.96 -1.96 -14.81
CA ARG A 100 10.42 -0.78 -15.58
C ARG A 100 10.30 -0.95 -17.09
N LYS A 101 9.91 -2.14 -17.56
CA LYS A 101 9.87 -2.47 -18.97
C LYS A 101 8.69 -1.80 -19.65
N ASN A 102 8.97 -1.11 -20.75
CA ASN A 102 7.92 -0.65 -21.66
C ASN A 102 7.44 -1.80 -22.54
N TRP A 103 6.16 -2.11 -22.45
CA TRP A 103 5.46 -3.01 -23.36
C TRP A 103 5.14 -2.31 -24.68
N VAL A 104 5.02 -3.07 -25.76
CA VAL A 104 4.74 -2.58 -27.12
C VAL A 104 3.56 -3.33 -27.72
N SER A 105 2.87 -2.66 -28.64
CA SER A 105 1.67 -3.18 -29.30
C SER A 105 1.94 -4.50 -30.03
N SER A 106 1.03 -5.46 -29.87
CA SER A 106 1.09 -6.72 -30.61
C SER A 106 0.53 -6.59 -32.04
N PRO A 107 1.08 -7.32 -33.03
CA PRO A 107 2.31 -8.13 -32.97
C PRO A 107 3.58 -7.26 -33.05
N SER A 108 4.64 -7.68 -32.36
CA SER A 108 5.92 -6.97 -32.37
C SER A 108 7.11 -7.88 -32.72
N SER A 109 8.10 -7.35 -33.44
CA SER A 109 9.38 -8.03 -33.61
C SER A 109 10.15 -8.19 -32.29
N THR A 110 9.82 -7.38 -31.28
CA THR A 110 10.43 -7.43 -29.95
C THR A 110 9.61 -8.35 -29.04
N GLN A 111 9.71 -9.66 -29.28
CA GLN A 111 8.91 -10.70 -28.60
C GLN A 111 8.88 -10.59 -27.08
N ALA A 112 10.00 -10.18 -26.48
CA ALA A 112 10.08 -10.04 -25.03
C ALA A 112 9.15 -8.93 -24.49
N SER A 113 8.87 -7.89 -25.27
CA SER A 113 8.04 -6.72 -24.88
C SER A 113 6.66 -6.72 -25.55
N ASP A 114 6.30 -7.79 -26.27
CA ASP A 114 5.02 -7.92 -26.95
C ASP A 114 3.87 -8.12 -25.95
N GLY A 115 2.63 -7.86 -26.39
CA GLY A 115 1.41 -8.12 -25.62
C GLY A 115 0.69 -6.89 -25.09
N LEU A 116 1.11 -5.67 -25.45
CA LEU A 116 0.34 -4.47 -25.10
C LEU A 116 -0.97 -4.46 -25.90
N GLY A 117 -2.10 -4.38 -25.19
CA GLY A 117 -3.43 -4.27 -25.78
C GLY A 117 -3.63 -2.97 -26.57
N PRO A 118 -4.74 -2.88 -27.33
CA PRO A 118 -5.00 -1.73 -28.21
C PRO A 118 -5.24 -0.42 -27.47
N LEU A 119 -5.80 -0.49 -26.25
CA LEU A 119 -6.07 0.64 -25.36
C LEU A 119 -5.38 0.41 -24.02
N PHE A 120 -4.80 1.45 -23.44
CA PHE A 120 -4.07 1.39 -22.18
C PHE A 120 -3.99 2.78 -21.54
N ASN A 121 -3.69 2.86 -20.24
CA ASN A 121 -3.35 4.13 -19.60
C ASN A 121 -1.85 4.38 -19.55
N GLU A 122 -1.06 3.29 -19.47
CA GLU A 122 0.38 3.38 -19.41
C GLU A 122 1.02 2.05 -19.86
N ARG A 123 2.25 2.10 -20.39
CA ARG A 123 2.95 0.96 -20.98
C ARG A 123 4.01 0.32 -20.07
N ALA A 124 4.20 0.83 -18.86
CA ALA A 124 5.09 0.24 -17.85
C ALA A 124 4.57 0.50 -16.44
N CYS A 125 4.77 -0.45 -15.52
CA CYS A 125 4.34 -0.30 -14.13
C CYS A 125 5.01 0.92 -13.46
N GLN A 126 6.31 1.14 -13.73
CA GLN A 126 7.07 2.27 -13.22
C GLN A 126 6.49 3.64 -13.62
N ASN A 127 5.80 3.74 -14.75
CA ASN A 127 5.33 5.03 -15.23
C ASN A 127 4.12 5.54 -14.42
N CYS A 128 3.37 4.65 -13.74
CA CYS A 128 2.43 5.03 -12.67
C CYS A 128 3.07 4.97 -11.27
N HIS A 129 4.02 4.06 -11.07
CA HIS A 129 4.74 3.86 -9.81
C HIS A 129 6.16 4.41 -9.91
N LEU A 130 6.28 5.74 -10.01
CA LEU A 130 7.56 6.38 -10.28
C LEU A 130 8.59 6.04 -9.18
N LYS A 131 9.68 5.41 -9.60
CA LYS A 131 10.75 4.89 -8.72
C LYS A 131 10.21 4.00 -7.60
N ASP A 132 9.27 3.13 -7.98
CA ASP A 132 8.65 2.15 -7.09
C ASP A 132 7.85 2.82 -5.95
N GLY A 133 7.57 4.12 -6.11
CA GLY A 133 6.84 4.95 -5.18
C GLY A 133 5.36 5.07 -5.50
N ARG A 134 4.72 6.03 -4.82
CA ARG A 134 3.33 6.41 -5.07
C ARG A 134 3.25 7.29 -6.31
N GLY A 135 2.14 7.12 -7.02
CA GLY A 135 1.74 8.03 -8.07
C GLY A 135 1.37 9.43 -7.56
N HIS A 136 1.21 10.37 -8.50
CA HIS A 136 0.66 11.70 -8.32
C HIS A 136 -0.51 11.97 -9.30
N PRO A 137 -1.45 12.86 -8.94
CA PRO A 137 -2.47 13.34 -9.87
C PRO A 137 -1.84 14.21 -10.99
N PRO A 138 -2.60 14.52 -12.07
CA PRO A 138 -2.18 15.49 -13.08
C PRO A 138 -1.92 16.87 -12.47
N GLU A 139 -0.86 17.55 -12.92
CA GLU A 139 -0.52 18.92 -12.52
C GLU A 139 -0.46 19.83 -13.77
N GLY A 140 -1.63 20.26 -14.26
CA GLY A 140 -1.81 21.38 -15.21
C GLY A 140 -1.23 21.25 -16.63
N ASP A 141 -0.12 20.55 -16.84
CA ASP A 141 0.45 20.34 -18.17
C ASP A 141 1.07 18.95 -18.35
N SER A 142 0.95 18.45 -19.57
CA SER A 142 0.93 17.02 -19.92
C SER A 142 2.19 16.21 -19.55
N GLY A 143 2.03 15.22 -18.66
CA GLY A 143 3.03 14.19 -18.41
C GLY A 143 2.52 13.07 -17.50
N THR A 144 2.60 11.82 -17.99
CA THR A 144 2.24 10.53 -17.35
C THR A 144 1.52 10.66 -16.01
N THR A 145 0.18 10.73 -16.08
CA THR A 145 -0.66 10.61 -14.90
C THR A 145 -0.57 9.17 -14.38
N SER A 146 -0.21 9.02 -13.11
CA SER A 146 -0.35 7.75 -12.40
C SER A 146 -1.80 7.49 -11.94
N MET A 147 -2.67 8.45 -12.17
CA MET A 147 -4.08 8.40 -11.83
C MET A 147 -4.87 7.95 -13.06
N PHE A 148 -5.85 7.07 -12.85
CA PHE A 148 -6.83 6.68 -13.86
C PHE A 148 -8.22 7.09 -13.39
N LEU A 149 -9.13 7.29 -14.35
CA LEU A 149 -10.53 7.58 -14.08
C LEU A 149 -11.37 6.30 -14.13
N ARG A 150 -12.06 5.97 -13.04
CA ARG A 150 -13.10 4.93 -13.05
C ARG A 150 -14.43 5.51 -13.49
N LEU A 151 -15.08 4.80 -14.40
CA LEU A 151 -16.38 5.15 -14.92
C LEU A 151 -17.43 4.22 -14.30
N ALA A 152 -18.56 4.81 -13.96
CA ALA A 152 -19.67 4.09 -13.37
C ALA A 152 -20.98 4.68 -13.87
N ARG A 153 -21.99 3.82 -13.96
CA ARG A 153 -23.39 4.21 -14.16
C ARG A 153 -24.23 3.91 -12.93
N GLU A 154 -25.43 4.48 -12.92
CA GLU A 154 -26.48 4.09 -11.98
C GLU A 154 -27.01 2.69 -12.28
N ALA A 155 -27.52 2.01 -11.25
CA ALA A 155 -28.24 0.75 -11.39
C ALA A 155 -29.54 0.96 -12.17
N SER A 156 -29.79 0.11 -13.16
CA SER A 156 -30.94 0.23 -14.07
C SER A 156 -32.06 -0.77 -13.76
N THR A 157 -31.77 -1.88 -13.08
CA THR A 157 -32.77 -2.89 -12.69
C THR A 157 -32.96 -2.97 -11.17
N GLU A 158 -34.06 -3.56 -10.72
CA GLU A 158 -34.32 -3.75 -9.30
C GLU A 158 -33.30 -4.71 -8.65
N GLU A 159 -32.83 -5.71 -9.40
CA GLU A 159 -31.77 -6.61 -8.96
C GLU A 159 -30.45 -5.87 -8.77
N GLU A 160 -30.11 -4.96 -9.69
CA GLU A 160 -28.90 -4.15 -9.59
C GLU A 160 -28.98 -3.16 -8.41
N LYS A 161 -30.13 -2.52 -8.21
CA LYS A 161 -30.37 -1.64 -7.06
C LYS A 161 -30.25 -2.40 -5.75
N ALA A 162 -30.82 -3.61 -5.68
CA ALA A 162 -30.68 -4.48 -4.52
C ALA A 162 -29.22 -4.90 -4.29
N ALA A 163 -28.45 -5.20 -5.33
CA ALA A 163 -27.04 -5.54 -5.20
C ALA A 163 -26.18 -4.38 -4.67
N LEU A 164 -26.47 -3.14 -5.07
CA LEU A 164 -25.84 -1.95 -4.48
C LEU A 164 -26.26 -1.73 -3.04
N ALA A 165 -27.56 -1.82 -2.74
CA ALA A 165 -28.08 -1.65 -1.37
C ALA A 165 -27.52 -2.70 -0.40
N ASP A 166 -27.31 -3.92 -0.86
CA ASP A 166 -26.69 -5.02 -0.10
C ASP A 166 -25.15 -4.95 -0.08
N HIS A 167 -24.54 -3.94 -0.70
CA HIS A 167 -23.08 -3.77 -0.82
C HIS A 167 -22.36 -4.96 -1.49
N LYS A 168 -23.06 -5.72 -2.34
CA LYS A 168 -22.48 -6.84 -3.11
C LYS A 168 -21.59 -6.34 -4.24
N VAL A 169 -21.88 -5.15 -4.75
CA VAL A 169 -21.10 -4.43 -5.75
C VAL A 169 -20.94 -2.97 -5.31
N LEU A 170 -19.84 -2.33 -5.72
CA LEU A 170 -19.60 -0.91 -5.42
C LEU A 170 -20.21 0.02 -6.48
N SER A 171 -20.20 -0.42 -7.75
CA SER A 171 -20.71 0.33 -8.89
C SER A 171 -20.92 -0.60 -10.09
N PHE A 172 -21.67 -0.14 -11.09
CA PHE A 172 -21.78 -0.81 -12.39
C PHE A 172 -20.97 -0.06 -13.45
N PRO A 173 -20.29 -0.78 -14.37
CA PRO A 173 -19.48 -0.17 -15.42
C PRO A 173 -20.32 0.68 -16.38
N ASP A 174 -19.67 1.70 -16.95
CA ASP A 174 -20.20 2.39 -18.13
C ASP A 174 -20.46 1.39 -19.28
N PRO A 175 -21.59 1.48 -19.99
CA PRO A 175 -21.96 0.52 -21.02
C PRO A 175 -21.05 0.55 -22.27
N VAL A 176 -20.31 1.64 -22.50
CA VAL A 176 -19.42 1.81 -23.65
C VAL A 176 -17.96 1.64 -23.25
N TYR A 177 -17.55 2.33 -22.20
CA TYR A 177 -16.15 2.42 -21.76
C TYR A 177 -15.78 1.45 -20.63
N GLY A 178 -16.75 0.71 -20.11
CA GLY A 178 -16.50 -0.25 -19.03
C GLY A 178 -16.21 0.43 -17.69
N THR A 179 -15.24 -0.11 -16.94
CA THR A 179 -14.97 0.35 -15.55
C THR A 179 -13.91 1.44 -15.45
N GLN A 180 -13.09 1.64 -16.49
CA GLN A 180 -11.93 2.51 -16.45
C GLN A 180 -11.64 3.08 -17.83
N LEU A 181 -11.58 4.41 -17.92
CA LEU A 181 -11.19 5.13 -19.12
C LEU A 181 -9.73 4.81 -19.49
N GLN A 182 -9.46 4.49 -20.75
CA GLN A 182 -8.12 4.26 -21.30
C GLN A 182 -7.67 5.46 -22.14
N GLU A 183 -6.74 6.24 -21.61
CA GLU A 183 -6.33 7.50 -22.25
C GLU A 183 -5.46 7.33 -23.49
N LEU A 184 -4.70 6.23 -23.58
CA LEU A 184 -3.75 5.96 -24.65
C LEU A 184 -4.21 4.78 -25.50
N ALA A 185 -3.72 4.79 -26.74
CA ALA A 185 -3.96 3.73 -27.70
C ALA A 185 -2.71 3.43 -28.51
N VAL A 186 -2.69 2.26 -29.14
CA VAL A 186 -1.65 1.90 -30.11
C VAL A 186 -1.76 2.76 -31.38
N PRO A 187 -0.69 2.86 -32.20
CA PRO A 187 -0.74 3.66 -33.43
C PRO A 187 -1.91 3.28 -34.34
N GLY A 188 -2.61 4.30 -34.86
CA GLY A 188 -3.78 4.13 -35.72
C GLY A 188 -5.11 4.05 -34.98
N LEU A 189 -5.11 3.97 -33.65
CA LEU A 189 -6.31 4.09 -32.81
C LEU A 189 -6.29 5.41 -32.02
N GLN A 190 -7.47 5.82 -31.57
CA GLN A 190 -7.63 6.94 -30.63
C GLN A 190 -7.84 6.38 -29.23
N GLY A 191 -7.28 7.05 -28.23
CA GLY A 191 -7.65 6.81 -26.83
C GLY A 191 -9.11 7.20 -26.57
N GLU A 192 -9.66 6.72 -25.46
CA GLU A 192 -11.08 6.91 -25.13
C GLU A 192 -11.39 8.35 -24.67
N GLY A 193 -10.40 9.04 -24.12
CA GLY A 193 -10.51 10.41 -23.65
C GLY A 193 -9.23 10.85 -22.93
N ARG A 194 -9.24 12.07 -22.37
CA ARG A 194 -8.18 12.56 -21.47
C ARG A 194 -8.80 13.14 -20.22
N MET A 195 -8.18 12.86 -19.09
CA MET A 195 -8.61 13.44 -17.82
C MET A 195 -7.87 14.76 -17.59
N ASP A 196 -8.65 15.82 -17.37
CA ASP A 196 -8.16 17.14 -16.97
C ASP A 196 -8.66 17.44 -15.55
N VAL A 197 -7.81 18.01 -14.71
CA VAL A 197 -8.10 18.29 -13.29
C VAL A 197 -7.65 19.70 -12.96
N ASP A 198 -8.63 20.59 -12.80
CA ASP A 198 -8.46 21.93 -12.27
C ASP A 198 -8.80 21.96 -10.77
N TYR A 199 -7.91 22.55 -9.97
CA TYR A 199 -8.13 22.76 -8.54
C TYR A 199 -8.67 24.17 -8.28
N GLN A 200 -9.64 24.29 -7.37
CA GLN A 200 -10.19 25.56 -6.88
C GLN A 200 -9.86 25.76 -5.40
#